data_AF-A0A7X5IM96-F1
#
_entry.id   AF-A0A7X5IM96-F1
#
_cell.length_a   1.000
_cell.length_b   1.000
_cell.length_c   1.000
_cell.angle_alpha   90.00
_cell.angle_beta   90.00
_cell.angle_gamma   90.00
#
_symmetry.space_group_name_H-M   'P 1'
#
loop_
_entity.id
_entity.type
_entity.pdbx_description
1 polymer ?
#
loop_
_entity_poly.entity_id
_entity_poly.type
_entity_poly.pdbx_seq_one_letter_code
_entity_poly.pdbx_strand_id
1 'polypeptide(L)'
;MGKESVSKREVEELLGCSVTEARFTEALKYAKKKQAYIYGRDGRGVTLQHWYLVRLTMEYVRNLAFSEFTQNLCRDVHDMEKEHPTNSQGAPASTHIITGSAL
;
A
#
# COMPACT_ATOMS: atom_id res chain seq x y z
N MET A 1 -7.55 -36.86 0.01
CA MET A 1 -8.04 -35.73 -0.80
C MET A 1 -6.98 -34.64 -0.76
N GLY A 2 -6.22 -34.46 -1.83
CA GLY A 2 -5.24 -33.38 -1.91
C GLY A 2 -5.95 -32.04 -1.80
N LYS A 3 -5.52 -31.17 -0.89
CA LYS A 3 -5.98 -29.77 -0.88
C LYS A 3 -5.41 -29.11 -2.13
N GLU A 4 -6.19 -29.02 -3.20
CA GLU A 4 -5.87 -28.11 -4.31
C GLU A 4 -5.79 -26.70 -3.74
N SER A 5 -4.56 -26.20 -3.62
CA SER A 5 -4.29 -24.82 -3.26
C SER A 5 -4.27 -24.00 -4.54
N VAL A 6 -4.95 -22.85 -4.53
CA VAL A 6 -4.81 -21.81 -5.57
C VAL A 6 -3.35 -21.60 -5.90
N SER A 7 -3.01 -21.67 -7.19
CA SER A 7 -1.68 -21.38 -7.69
C SER A 7 -1.55 -19.90 -8.08
N LYS A 8 -0.33 -19.37 -8.03
CA LYS A 8 -0.06 -18.01 -8.47
C LYS A 8 -0.39 -17.81 -9.95
N ARG A 9 -0.06 -18.80 -10.78
CA ARG A 9 -0.27 -18.78 -12.22
C ARG A 9 -1.73 -18.53 -12.59
N GLU A 10 -2.67 -19.20 -11.93
CA GLU A 10 -4.11 -18.98 -12.17
C GLU A 10 -4.53 -17.53 -11.88
N VAL A 11 -3.95 -16.93 -10.85
CA VAL A 11 -4.23 -15.54 -10.48
C VAL A 11 -3.59 -14.58 -11.49
N GLU A 12 -2.36 -14.84 -11.93
CA GLU A 12 -1.68 -14.05 -12.97
C GLU A 12 -2.40 -14.11 -14.31
N GLU A 13 -2.89 -15.29 -14.72
CA GLU A 13 -3.69 -15.49 -15.94
C GLU A 13 -4.98 -14.66 -15.90
N LEU A 14 -5.66 -14.59 -14.75
CA LEU A 14 -6.85 -13.74 -14.58
C LEU A 14 -6.53 -12.24 -14.49
N LEU A 15 -5.35 -11.88 -13.98
CA LEU A 15 -4.92 -10.48 -13.88
C LEU A 15 -4.40 -9.94 -15.20
N GLY A 16 -3.84 -10.79 -16.06
CA GLY A 16 -3.12 -10.39 -17.26
C GLY A 16 -1.74 -9.78 -16.96
N CYS A 17 -1.21 -9.96 -15.74
CA CYS A 17 0.10 -9.46 -15.34
C CYS A 17 0.75 -10.37 -14.30
N SER A 18 2.07 -10.27 -14.17
CA SER A 18 2.85 -11.01 -13.18
C SER A 18 2.70 -10.42 -11.78
N VAL A 19 2.78 -11.28 -10.78
CA VAL A 19 2.66 -10.94 -9.36
C VAL A 19 3.87 -11.49 -8.60
N THR A 20 4.36 -10.72 -7.63
CA THR A 20 5.43 -11.19 -6.75
C THR A 20 4.93 -12.29 -5.83
N GLU A 21 5.78 -13.26 -5.49
CA GLU A 21 5.43 -14.34 -4.56
C GLU A 21 4.94 -13.81 -3.21
N ALA A 22 5.56 -12.75 -2.70
CA ALA A 22 5.17 -12.10 -1.46
C ALA A 22 3.73 -11.57 -1.53
N ARG A 23 3.40 -10.80 -2.59
CA ARG A 23 2.06 -10.22 -2.76
C ARG A 23 1.01 -11.31 -2.98
N PHE A 24 1.33 -12.35 -3.74
CA PHE A 24 0.45 -13.51 -3.93
C PHE A 24 0.17 -14.24 -2.61
N THR A 25 1.22 -14.55 -1.85
CA THR A 25 1.11 -15.27 -0.57
C THR A 25 0.25 -14.49 0.44
N GLU A 26 0.47 -13.19 0.54
CA GLU A 26 -0.30 -12.32 1.41
C GLU A 26 -1.76 -12.20 0.95
N ALA A 27 -2.00 -12.00 -0.35
CA ALA A 27 -3.34 -11.97 -0.91
C ALA A 27 -4.11 -13.27 -0.65
N LEU A 28 -3.48 -14.44 -0.85
CA LEU A 28 -4.09 -15.73 -0.62
C LEU A 28 -4.44 -15.95 0.87
N LYS A 29 -3.58 -15.48 1.78
CA LYS A 29 -3.85 -15.50 3.23
C LYS A 29 -5.12 -14.71 3.57
N TYR A 30 -5.26 -13.50 3.05
CA TYR A 30 -6.47 -12.69 3.26
C TYR A 30 -7.71 -13.28 2.57
N ALA A 31 -7.55 -13.80 1.35
CA ALA A 31 -8.63 -14.44 0.60
C ALA A 31 -9.20 -15.65 1.36
N LYS A 32 -8.36 -16.52 1.93
CA LYS A 32 -8.79 -17.66 2.76
C LYS A 32 -9.58 -17.21 3.99
N LYS A 33 -9.12 -16.16 4.69
CA LYS A 33 -9.83 -15.60 5.85
C LYS A 33 -11.20 -15.06 5.44
N LYS A 34 -11.28 -14.30 4.35
CA LYS A 34 -12.53 -13.75 3.83
C LYS A 34 -13.48 -14.85 3.36
N GLN A 35 -12.99 -15.86 2.67
CA GLN A 35 -13.77 -17.03 2.24
C GLN A 35 -14.40 -17.76 3.43
N ALA A 36 -13.61 -18.03 4.47
CA ALA A 36 -14.10 -18.67 5.70
C ALA A 36 -15.16 -17.82 6.41
N TYR A 37 -14.96 -16.50 6.49
CA TYR A 37 -15.93 -15.57 7.04
C TYR A 37 -17.26 -15.57 6.25
N ILE A 38 -17.19 -15.48 4.93
CA ILE A 38 -18.38 -15.48 4.05
C ILE A 38 -19.12 -16.82 4.18
N TYR A 39 -18.40 -17.95 4.14
CA TYR A 39 -19.03 -19.27 4.29
C TYR A 39 -19.74 -19.40 5.65
N GLY A 40 -19.11 -18.96 6.74
CA GLY A 40 -19.70 -19.01 8.07
C GLY A 40 -20.98 -18.17 8.22
N ARG A 41 -21.16 -17.15 7.37
CA ARG A 41 -22.33 -16.28 7.39
C ARG A 41 -23.44 -16.72 6.43
N ASP A 42 -23.06 -17.12 5.22
CA ASP A 42 -24.00 -17.40 4.13
C ASP A 42 -24.34 -18.89 4.00
N GLY A 43 -23.50 -19.79 4.50
CA GLY A 43 -23.67 -21.25 4.44
C GLY A 43 -23.67 -21.87 3.05
N ARG A 44 -23.54 -21.07 1.98
CA ARG A 44 -23.62 -21.56 0.60
C ARG A 44 -22.32 -22.27 0.20
N GLY A 45 -22.40 -23.55 -0.15
CA GLY A 45 -21.24 -24.34 -0.60
C GLY A 45 -20.48 -23.77 -1.80
N VAL A 46 -21.12 -22.90 -2.60
CA VAL A 46 -20.48 -22.15 -3.70
C VAL A 46 -19.26 -21.34 -3.23
N THR A 47 -19.27 -20.85 -1.99
CA THR A 47 -18.17 -20.03 -1.45
C THR A 47 -16.92 -20.86 -1.19
N LEU A 48 -17.04 -22.19 -1.07
CA LEU A 48 -15.91 -23.10 -0.85
C LEU A 48 -15.30 -23.62 -2.16
N GLN A 49 -15.88 -23.26 -3.31
CA GLN A 49 -15.37 -23.68 -4.61
C GLN A 49 -14.00 -23.04 -4.90
N HIS A 50 -13.14 -23.79 -5.60
CA HIS A 50 -11.79 -23.35 -5.94
C HIS A 50 -11.77 -22.02 -6.70
N TRP A 51 -12.61 -21.89 -7.73
CA TRP A 51 -12.73 -20.66 -8.53
C TRP A 51 -13.05 -19.42 -7.69
N TYR A 52 -13.78 -19.60 -6.58
CA TYR A 52 -14.15 -18.50 -5.68
C TYR A 52 -12.92 -18.00 -4.92
N LEU A 53 -12.08 -18.93 -4.42
CA LEU A 53 -10.83 -18.57 -3.76
C LEU A 53 -9.84 -17.93 -4.75
N VAL A 54 -9.77 -18.41 -6.00
CA VAL A 54 -8.96 -17.78 -7.05
C VAL A 54 -9.41 -16.33 -7.26
N ARG A 55 -10.72 -16.08 -7.38
CA ARG A 55 -11.28 -14.74 -7.58
C ARG A 55 -11.01 -13.81 -6.40
N LEU A 56 -11.21 -14.28 -5.18
CA LEU A 56 -10.88 -13.53 -3.97
C LEU A 56 -9.38 -13.20 -3.89
N THR A 57 -8.51 -14.15 -4.26
CA THR A 57 -7.06 -13.92 -4.26
C THR A 57 -6.69 -12.82 -5.27
N MET A 58 -7.26 -12.85 -6.48
CA MET A 58 -7.12 -11.80 -7.48
C MET A 58 -7.55 -10.43 -6.96
N GLU A 59 -8.71 -10.34 -6.28
CA GLU A 59 -9.18 -9.09 -5.66
C GLU A 59 -8.19 -8.57 -4.62
N TYR A 60 -7.67 -9.43 -3.75
CA TYR A 60 -6.70 -9.02 -2.74
C TYR A 60 -5.35 -8.60 -3.33
N VAL A 61 -4.89 -9.21 -4.42
CA VAL A 61 -3.68 -8.74 -5.13
C VAL A 61 -3.87 -7.30 -5.60
N ARG A 62 -5.02 -6.98 -6.21
CA ARG A 62 -5.34 -5.61 -6.65
C ARG A 62 -5.39 -4.64 -5.48
N ASN A 63 -6.06 -5.03 -4.39
CA ASN A 63 -6.20 -4.19 -3.21
C ASN A 63 -4.84 -3.89 -2.55
N LEU A 64 -3.97 -4.90 -2.43
CA LEU A 64 -2.63 -4.73 -1.87
C LEU A 64 -1.78 -3.83 -2.76
N ALA A 65 -1.78 -4.05 -4.07
CA ALA A 65 -1.06 -3.21 -5.02
C ALA A 65 -1.53 -1.75 -4.97
N PHE A 66 -2.84 -1.53 -4.92
CA PHE A 66 -3.42 -0.19 -4.80
C PHE A 66 -3.08 0.48 -3.46
N SER A 67 -3.15 -0.29 -2.36
CA SER A 67 -2.80 0.20 -1.02
C SER A 67 -1.33 0.62 -0.95
N GLU A 68 -0.42 -0.22 -1.46
CA GLU A 68 1.01 0.07 -1.50
C GLU A 68 1.31 1.28 -2.38
N PHE A 69 0.70 1.37 -3.56
CA PHE A 69 0.82 2.54 -4.43
C PHE A 69 0.37 3.82 -3.71
N THR A 70 -0.79 3.79 -3.07
CA THR A 70 -1.34 4.95 -2.34
C THR A 70 -0.44 5.35 -1.18
N GLN A 71 0.04 4.38 -0.41
CA GLN A 71 0.93 4.64 0.72
C GLN A 71 2.25 5.26 0.25
N ASN A 72 2.81 4.79 -0.85
CA ASN A 72 4.02 5.36 -1.43
C ASN A 72 3.78 6.80 -1.90
N LEU A 73 2.69 7.05 -2.63
CA LEU A 73 2.34 8.41 -3.07
C LEU A 73 2.19 9.39 -1.90
N CYS A 74 1.49 8.98 -0.84
CA CYS A 74 1.33 9.83 0.35
C CYS A 74 2.66 10.14 1.05
N ARG A 75 3.58 9.16 1.10
CA ARG A 75 4.92 9.36 1.66
C ARG A 75 5.73 10.35 0.82
N ASP A 76 5.74 10.17 -0.50
CA ASP A 76 6.49 11.05 -1.40
C ASP A 76 5.99 12.50 -1.31
N VAL A 77 4.66 12.72 -1.24
CA VAL A 77 4.07 14.05 -1.04
C VAL A 77 4.48 14.65 0.32
N HIS A 78 4.40 13.87 1.40
CA HIS A 78 4.81 14.32 2.73
C HIS A 78 6.29 14.71 2.78
N ASP A 79 7.15 13.92 2.15
CA ASP A 79 8.60 14.19 2.15
C ASP A 79 8.90 15.46 1.33
N MET A 80 8.21 15.69 0.21
CA MET A 80 8.30 16.95 -0.54
C MET A 80 7.83 18.17 0.29
N GLU A 81 6.78 18.04 1.11
CA GLU A 81 6.34 19.11 2.02
C GLU A 81 7.39 19.40 3.12
N LYS A 82 8.25 18.43 3.46
CA LYS A 82 9.34 18.61 4.44
C LYS A 82 10.62 19.16 3.81
N GLU A 83 10.83 18.97 2.51
CA GLU A 83 12.01 19.45 1.78
C GLU A 83 11.98 20.96 1.45
N HIS A 84 11.08 21.76 2.04
CA HIS A 84 11.23 23.21 1.98
C HIS A 84 12.55 23.61 2.66
N PRO A 85 13.55 24.12 1.93
CA PRO A 85 14.74 24.62 2.57
C PRO A 85 14.31 25.78 3.46
N THR A 86 14.56 25.66 4.76
CA THR A 86 14.66 26.83 5.64
C THR A 86 15.92 27.60 5.23
N ASN A 87 15.90 28.19 4.04
CA ASN A 87 16.71 29.34 3.72
C ASN A 87 16.07 30.54 4.43
N SER A 88 16.08 30.50 5.76
CA SER A 88 16.17 31.72 6.55
C SER A 88 17.58 32.27 6.34
N GLN A 89 17.80 32.85 5.15
CA GLN A 89 18.84 33.86 5.02
C GLN A 89 18.57 34.91 6.09
N GLY A 90 19.63 35.20 6.86
CA GLY A 90 19.56 35.79 8.19
C GLY A 90 18.62 36.99 8.29
N ALA A 91 17.91 37.05 9.41
CA ALA A 91 17.59 38.36 9.97
C ALA A 91 18.93 39.11 10.09
N PRO A 92 19.12 40.27 9.43
CA PRO A 92 20.29 41.09 9.71
C PRO A 92 20.14 41.50 11.18
N ALA A 93 21.01 40.99 12.05
CA ALA A 93 21.11 41.48 13.40
C ALA A 93 21.56 42.94 13.31
N SER A 94 20.59 43.83 13.47
CA SER A 94 20.69 45.24 13.88
C SER A 94 22.11 45.81 13.84
N THR A 95 22.44 46.52 12.77
CA THR A 95 23.63 47.36 12.68
C THR A 95 23.63 48.36 13.85
N HIS A 96 24.55 48.21 14.80
CA HIS A 96 24.77 49.20 15.86
C HIS A 96 25.26 50.51 15.20
N ILE A 97 24.41 51.53 15.16
CA ILE A 97 24.84 52.89 14.84
C ILE A 97 25.59 53.43 16.06
N ILE A 98 26.92 53.45 16.00
CA ILE A 98 27.75 54.18 16.95
C ILE A 98 27.56 55.66 16.62
N THR A 99 26.79 56.37 17.45
CA THR A 99 26.81 57.84 17.47
C THR A 99 28.18 58.27 17.96
N GLY A 100 29.06 58.62 17.02
CA GLY A 100 30.32 59.28 17.29
C GLY A 100 30.04 60.61 18.00
N SER A 101 30.66 60.77 19.17
CA SER A 101 30.78 62.05 19.86
C SER A 101 31.34 63.10 18.90
N ALA A 102 30.59 64.18 18.69
CA ALA A 102 31.14 65.44 18.26
C ALA A 102 31.42 66.29 19.51
N LEU A 103 32.63 66.85 19.54
CA LEU A 103 33.26 67.69 20.55
C LEU A 103 32.37 68.84 21.07
#